data_AF-A0A8B8G0D3-F1
#
_entry.id   AF-A0A8B8G0D3-F1
#
_cell.length_a   1.000
_cell.length_b   1.000
_cell.length_c   1.000
_cell.angle_alpha   90.00
_cell.angle_beta   90.00
_cell.angle_gamma   90.00
#
_symmetry.space_group_name_H-M   'P 1'
#
loop_
_entity.id
_entity.type
_entity.pdbx_description
1 polymer ?
#
loop_
_entity_poly.entity_id
_entity_poly.type
_entity_poly.pdbx_seq_one_letter_code
_entity_poly.pdbx_strand_id
1 'polypeptide(L)'
;MFNRQDVGRLKRYLGGIFRKKPDVLRPLLGQIDMSVNHQGATSLGSVTISRYLHSDNTKPVIITWSGLTDIKILRKLRITGIEKILDITNYSVENNNIFSLLLTNVNSNKLIYSEEIGYVNKNGRILSLKEMHGLICKEEHEITYCHDPVTDVILTKCIFNYIINKILTSASEESLV
;
A
#
# COMPACT_ATOMS: atom_id res chain seq x y z
N MET A 1 12.80 12.55 18.50
CA MET A 1 13.69 11.63 19.22
C MET A 1 12.83 10.89 20.25
N PHE A 2 12.62 9.58 20.14
CA PHE A 2 11.81 8.83 21.11
C PHE A 2 12.53 8.77 22.46
N ASN A 3 11.85 9.15 23.54
CA ASN A 3 12.42 9.13 24.89
C ASN A 3 12.60 7.67 25.34
N ARG A 4 13.81 7.28 25.77
CA ARG A 4 14.12 5.89 26.18
C ARG A 4 13.23 5.40 27.33
N GLN A 5 12.73 6.31 28.16
CA GLN A 5 11.79 5.98 29.25
C GLN A 5 10.43 5.49 28.73
N ASP A 6 9.94 6.00 27.60
CA ASP A 6 8.66 5.60 27.01
C ASP A 6 8.72 4.19 26.39
N VAL A 7 9.86 3.83 25.82
CA VAL A 7 10.11 2.50 25.26
C VAL A 7 10.05 1.43 26.35
N GLY A 8 10.68 1.68 27.51
CA GLY A 8 10.65 0.75 28.63
C GLY A 8 9.24 0.55 29.22
N ARG A 9 8.37 1.56 29.12
CA ARG A 9 6.95 1.46 29.52
C ARG A 9 6.14 0.66 28.49
N LEU A 10 6.36 0.92 27.21
CA LEU A 10 5.73 0.20 26.11
C LEU A 10 6.05 -1.31 26.14
N LYS A 11 7.32 -1.67 26.32
CA LYS A 11 7.72 -3.09 26.42
C LYS A 11 7.02 -3.82 27.57
N ARG A 12 6.93 -3.19 28.74
CA ARG A 12 6.20 -3.74 29.89
C ARG A 12 4.71 -3.90 29.61
N TYR A 13 4.10 -2.90 28.98
CA TYR A 13 2.70 -2.96 28.57
C TYR A 13 2.42 -4.11 27.59
N LEU A 14 3.25 -4.24 26.55
CA LEU A 14 3.15 -5.33 25.57
C LEU A 14 3.41 -6.71 26.21
N GLY A 15 4.37 -6.79 27.13
CA GLY A 15 4.62 -7.99 27.94
C GLY A 15 3.40 -8.42 28.76
N GLY A 16 2.59 -7.47 29.21
CA GLY A 16 1.30 -7.74 29.85
C GLY A 16 0.26 -8.30 28.89
N ILE A 17 0.06 -7.65 27.73
CA ILE A 17 -0.94 -8.05 26.72
C ILE A 17 -0.64 -9.43 26.13
N PHE A 18 0.60 -9.66 25.72
CA PHE A 18 1.01 -10.87 25.01
C PHE A 18 1.66 -11.90 25.92
N ARG A 19 1.44 -11.82 27.25
CA ARG A 19 2.05 -12.71 28.24
C ARG A 19 1.88 -14.20 27.93
N LYS A 20 0.72 -14.58 27.38
CA LYS A 20 0.39 -15.97 27.01
C LYS A 20 0.74 -16.34 25.57
N LYS A 21 1.38 -15.43 24.81
CA LYS A 21 1.75 -15.61 23.39
C LYS A 21 3.23 -15.28 23.17
N PRO A 22 4.16 -16.08 23.75
CA PRO A 22 5.59 -15.81 23.71
C PRO A 22 6.14 -15.74 22.28
N ASP A 23 5.57 -16.52 21.36
CA ASP A 23 5.98 -16.58 19.95
C ASP A 23 5.65 -15.29 19.19
N VAL A 24 4.71 -14.48 19.69
CA VAL A 24 4.38 -13.15 19.15
C VAL A 24 5.15 -12.06 19.93
N LEU A 25 5.23 -12.21 21.25
CA LEU A 25 5.88 -11.23 22.12
C LEU A 25 7.39 -11.11 21.83
N ARG A 26 8.10 -12.22 21.65
CA ARG A 26 9.55 -12.21 21.43
C ARG A 26 9.95 -11.45 20.14
N PRO A 27 9.37 -11.75 18.96
CA PRO A 27 9.64 -10.96 17.75
C PRO A 27 9.28 -9.48 17.91
N LEU A 28 8.14 -9.16 18.53
CA LEU A 28 7.72 -7.76 18.74
C LEU A 28 8.70 -6.96 19.60
N LEU A 29 9.14 -7.53 20.72
CA LEU A 29 10.12 -6.87 21.59
C LEU A 29 11.48 -6.73 20.89
N GLY A 30 11.90 -7.76 20.15
CA GLY A 30 13.12 -7.71 19.34
C GLY A 30 13.08 -6.59 18.30
N GLN A 31 11.97 -6.42 17.59
CA GLN A 31 11.79 -5.33 16.63
C GLN A 31 11.84 -3.94 17.27
N ILE A 32 11.23 -3.78 18.45
CA ILE A 32 11.30 -2.52 19.21
C ILE A 32 12.75 -2.24 19.63
N ASP A 33 13.47 -3.25 20.11
CA ASP A 33 14.87 -3.12 20.50
C ASP A 33 15.78 -2.73 19.33
N MET A 34 15.62 -3.39 18.18
CA MET A 34 16.36 -3.05 16.97
C MET A 34 16.06 -1.62 16.52
N SER A 35 14.77 -1.23 16.53
CA SER A 35 14.33 0.11 16.10
C SER A 35 14.87 1.25 16.99
N VAL A 36 15.18 0.97 18.25
CA VAL A 36 15.64 1.96 19.24
C VAL A 36 17.16 1.99 19.38
N ASN A 37 17.83 0.84 19.26
CA ASN A 37 19.26 0.71 19.58
C ASN A 37 20.19 0.75 18.36
N HIS A 38 19.73 0.47 17.14
CA HIS A 38 20.61 0.50 15.97
C HIS A 38 20.78 1.92 15.42
N GLN A 39 21.92 2.56 15.72
CA GLN A 39 22.39 3.79 15.06
C GLN A 39 22.91 3.58 13.62
N GLY A 40 22.51 2.51 12.94
CA GLY A 40 23.03 2.16 11.62
C GLY A 40 22.25 1.11 10.84
N ALA A 41 21.08 0.67 11.33
CA ALA A 41 20.19 -0.09 10.48
C ALA A 41 19.63 0.85 9.41
N THR A 42 19.60 0.40 8.15
CA THR A 42 18.71 0.92 7.09
C THR A 42 17.25 0.61 7.47
N SER A 43 16.83 1.07 8.65
CA SER A 43 15.44 0.99 9.05
C SER A 43 14.66 1.91 8.12
N LEU A 44 13.50 1.44 7.68
CA LEU A 44 12.48 2.23 6.98
C LEU A 44 11.86 3.26 7.94
N GLY A 45 12.70 4.02 8.62
CA GLY A 45 12.31 5.14 9.46
C GLY A 45 11.91 6.34 8.59
N SER A 46 11.24 7.31 9.23
CA SER A 46 10.74 8.50 8.53
C SER A 46 11.84 9.28 7.81
N VAL A 47 13.06 9.33 8.36
CA VAL A 47 14.21 10.02 7.74
C VAL A 47 14.66 9.31 6.46
N THR A 48 14.81 7.98 6.50
CA THR A 48 15.23 7.19 5.34
C THR A 48 14.21 7.30 4.22
N ILE A 49 12.92 7.11 4.53
CA ILE A 49 11.83 7.20 3.55
C ILE A 49 11.75 8.63 3.00
N SER A 50 11.85 9.66 3.86
CA SER A 50 11.81 11.05 3.40
C SER A 50 12.95 11.37 2.44
N ARG A 51 14.18 10.93 2.73
CA ARG A 51 15.31 11.10 1.80
C ARG A 51 15.09 10.38 0.48
N TYR A 52 14.52 9.19 0.50
CA TYR A 52 14.22 8.43 -0.72
C TYR A 52 13.15 9.13 -1.57
N LEU A 53 12.06 9.60 -0.94
CA LEU A 53 10.95 10.26 -1.66
C LEU A 53 11.33 11.61 -2.28
N HIS A 54 12.38 12.26 -1.76
CA HIS A 54 12.85 13.56 -2.23
C HIS A 54 14.30 13.49 -2.74
N SER A 55 14.80 12.31 -3.10
CA SER A 55 16.16 12.16 -3.64
C SER A 55 16.30 12.89 -4.98
N ASP A 56 15.18 12.93 -5.71
CA ASP A 56 15.09 13.49 -7.04
C ASP A 56 14.25 14.77 -6.95
N ASN A 57 14.47 15.74 -7.84
CA ASN A 57 13.73 17.00 -7.84
C ASN A 57 12.29 16.85 -8.39
N THR A 58 11.67 15.69 -8.14
CA THR A 58 10.33 15.32 -8.57
C THR A 58 9.39 15.28 -7.38
N LYS A 59 8.09 15.46 -7.63
CA LYS A 59 7.08 15.39 -6.59
C LYS A 59 6.69 13.92 -6.34
N PRO A 60 6.87 13.38 -5.14
CA PRO A 60 6.55 11.99 -4.87
C PRO A 60 5.03 11.76 -4.92
N VAL A 61 4.65 10.67 -5.58
CA VAL A 61 3.28 10.13 -5.57
C VAL A 61 3.33 8.75 -4.92
N ILE A 62 2.49 8.52 -3.92
CA ILE A 62 2.35 7.21 -3.30
C ILE A 62 1.09 6.54 -3.83
N ILE A 63 1.24 5.30 -4.29
CA ILE A 63 0.14 4.45 -4.78
C ILE A 63 -0.03 3.30 -3.80
N THR A 64 -1.27 3.03 -3.40
CA THR A 64 -1.62 1.89 -2.55
C THR A 64 -2.68 1.01 -3.20
N TRP A 65 -2.75 -0.26 -2.78
CA TRP A 65 -3.82 -1.18 -3.14
C TRP A 65 -4.66 -1.49 -1.89
N SER A 66 -5.91 -1.00 -1.85
CA SER A 66 -6.79 -1.11 -0.69
C SER A 66 -6.06 -0.71 0.62
N GLY A 67 -5.26 0.35 0.55
CA GLY A 67 -4.14 0.62 1.45
C GLY A 67 -4.50 1.33 2.73
N LEU A 68 -5.68 1.08 3.31
CA LEU A 68 -6.16 1.82 4.47
C LEU A 68 -5.18 1.72 5.67
N THR A 69 -4.52 0.56 5.81
CA THR A 69 -3.46 0.35 6.80
C THR A 69 -2.18 1.11 6.44
N ASP A 70 -1.75 1.06 5.18
CA ASP A 70 -0.55 1.75 4.69
C ASP A 70 -0.68 3.26 4.86
N ILE A 71 -1.83 3.83 4.51
CA ILE A 71 -2.15 5.25 4.70
C ILE A 71 -2.07 5.64 6.17
N LYS A 72 -2.58 4.78 7.09
CA LYS A 72 -2.47 5.02 8.54
C LYS A 72 -1.01 5.00 8.99
N ILE A 73 -0.19 4.09 8.47
CA ILE A 73 1.26 4.02 8.77
C ILE A 73 1.96 5.28 8.28
N LEU A 74 1.74 5.68 7.02
CA LEU A 74 2.33 6.89 6.43
C LEU A 74 1.99 8.16 7.23
N ARG A 75 0.72 8.30 7.63
CA ARG A 75 0.27 9.42 8.49
C ARG A 75 0.98 9.41 9.85
N LYS A 76 1.20 8.23 10.44
CA LYS A 76 1.94 8.08 11.72
C LYS A 76 3.43 8.38 11.57
N LEU A 77 4.03 8.08 10.43
CA LEU A 77 5.44 8.40 10.14
C LEU A 77 5.68 9.90 9.95
N ARG A 78 4.62 10.70 9.70
CA ARG A 78 4.67 12.16 9.57
C ARG A 78 5.70 12.64 8.56
N ILE A 79 5.80 11.93 7.43
CA ILE A 79 6.68 12.32 6.33
C ILE A 79 6.05 13.52 5.61
N THR A 80 6.78 14.62 5.50
CA THR A 80 6.34 15.85 4.85
C THR A 80 6.58 15.77 3.33
N GLY A 81 5.90 16.62 2.54
CA GLY A 81 6.15 16.74 1.09
C GLY A 81 5.41 15.72 0.21
N ILE A 82 4.66 14.78 0.79
CA ILE A 82 3.80 13.87 0.03
C ILE A 82 2.49 14.59 -0.31
N GLU A 83 2.44 15.21 -1.49
CA GLU A 83 1.25 15.95 -1.94
C GLU A 83 0.13 15.02 -2.44
N LYS A 84 0.48 13.85 -2.99
CA LYS A 84 -0.47 12.97 -3.67
C LYS A 84 -0.35 11.53 -3.19
N ILE A 85 -1.40 11.06 -2.54
CA ILE A 85 -1.60 9.65 -2.17
C ILE A 85 -2.83 9.16 -2.94
N LEU A 86 -2.63 8.14 -3.76
CA LEU A 86 -3.69 7.51 -4.54
C LEU A 86 -3.90 6.09 -4.04
N ASP A 87 -5.16 5.70 -3.88
CA ASP A 87 -5.53 4.34 -3.51
C ASP A 87 -6.28 3.70 -4.67
N ILE A 88 -5.81 2.52 -5.06
CA ILE A 88 -6.47 1.64 -6.00
C ILE A 88 -7.32 0.67 -5.20
N THR A 89 -8.61 0.67 -5.47
CA THR A 89 -9.55 -0.28 -4.88
C THR A 89 -10.33 -1.00 -5.96
N ASN A 90 -11.04 -2.05 -5.55
CA ASN A 90 -11.95 -2.73 -6.43
C ASN A 90 -13.21 -3.12 -5.66
N TYR A 91 -14.33 -3.18 -6.37
CA TYR A 91 -15.59 -3.60 -5.79
C TYR A 91 -16.57 -4.13 -6.84
N SER A 92 -17.40 -5.11 -6.46
CA SER A 92 -18.60 -5.49 -7.20
C SER A 92 -19.83 -4.81 -6.58
N VAL A 93 -20.33 -3.76 -7.23
CA VAL A 93 -21.41 -2.90 -6.72
C VAL A 93 -22.68 -3.70 -6.46
N GLU A 94 -23.10 -4.48 -7.46
CA GLU A 94 -24.34 -5.26 -7.41
C GLU A 94 -24.14 -6.66 -6.81
N ASN A 95 -22.91 -7.03 -6.42
CA ASN A 95 -22.56 -8.39 -6.00
C ASN A 95 -22.95 -9.46 -7.04
N ASN A 96 -22.85 -9.09 -8.32
CA ASN A 96 -23.17 -9.92 -9.48
C ASN A 96 -21.89 -10.55 -10.10
N ASN A 97 -20.79 -10.57 -9.35
CA ASN A 97 -19.47 -11.04 -9.76
C ASN A 97 -18.80 -10.22 -10.88
N ILE A 98 -19.35 -9.07 -11.25
CA ILE A 98 -18.70 -8.08 -12.12
C ILE A 98 -17.99 -7.08 -11.21
N PHE A 99 -16.69 -6.88 -11.45
CA PHE A 99 -15.83 -6.05 -10.61
C PHE A 99 -15.34 -4.82 -11.36
N SER A 100 -15.42 -3.68 -10.69
CA SER A 100 -14.83 -2.43 -11.15
C SER A 100 -13.55 -2.12 -10.40
N LEU A 101 -12.63 -1.46 -11.09
CA LEU A 101 -11.40 -0.90 -10.56
C LEU A 101 -11.56 0.59 -10.36
N LEU A 102 -11.11 1.12 -9.23
CA LEU A 102 -11.26 2.52 -8.85
C LEU A 102 -9.91 3.10 -8.45
N LEU A 103 -9.60 4.31 -8.91
CA LEU A 103 -8.45 5.10 -8.45
C LEU A 103 -8.95 6.35 -7.73
N THR A 104 -8.63 6.50 -6.45
CA THR A 104 -9.10 7.61 -5.62
C THR A 104 -7.94 8.42 -5.06
N ASN A 105 -8.04 9.75 -5.10
CA ASN A 105 -7.15 10.62 -4.33
C ASN A 105 -7.55 10.56 -2.86
N VAL A 106 -6.69 10.00 -2.02
CA VAL A 106 -6.93 9.80 -0.58
C VAL A 106 -7.02 11.12 0.18
N ASN A 107 -6.29 12.14 -0.25
CA ASN A 107 -6.24 13.43 0.44
C ASN A 107 -7.54 14.22 0.22
N SER A 108 -8.10 14.19 -0.98
CA SER A 108 -9.33 14.90 -1.34
C SER A 108 -10.58 14.03 -1.35
N ASN A 109 -10.44 12.71 -1.15
CA ASN A 109 -11.48 11.70 -1.33
C ASN A 109 -12.17 11.77 -2.72
N LYS A 110 -11.43 12.19 -3.76
CA LYS A 110 -11.97 12.37 -5.12
C LYS A 110 -11.69 11.13 -5.94
N LEU A 111 -12.72 10.52 -6.52
CA LEU A 111 -12.59 9.48 -7.53
C LEU A 111 -11.95 10.09 -8.79
N ILE A 112 -10.82 9.54 -9.21
CA ILE A 112 -10.08 9.96 -10.41
C ILE A 112 -10.49 9.12 -11.60
N TYR A 113 -10.69 7.83 -11.39
CA TYR A 113 -10.96 6.86 -12.45
C TYR A 113 -11.78 5.70 -11.92
N SER A 114 -12.67 5.17 -12.77
CA SER A 114 -13.41 3.94 -12.53
C SER A 114 -13.65 3.23 -13.86
N GLU A 115 -13.38 1.93 -13.93
CA GLU A 115 -13.68 1.08 -15.10
C GLU A 115 -14.14 -0.29 -14.63
N GLU A 116 -15.11 -0.86 -15.33
CA GLU A 116 -15.48 -2.27 -15.18
C GLU A 116 -14.42 -3.16 -15.83
N ILE A 117 -13.81 -4.06 -15.07
CA ILE A 117 -12.69 -4.89 -15.54
C ILE A 117 -13.17 -6.26 -16.01
N GLY A 118 -14.13 -6.87 -15.30
CA GLY A 118 -14.71 -8.13 -15.75
C GLY A 118 -15.30 -8.99 -14.64
N TYR A 119 -15.62 -10.23 -15.04
CA TYR A 119 -16.31 -11.20 -14.21
C TYR A 119 -15.35 -12.15 -13.48
N VAL A 120 -15.56 -12.37 -12.19
CA VAL A 120 -14.88 -13.40 -11.40
C VAL A 120 -15.89 -14.11 -10.52
N ASN A 121 -16.06 -15.43 -10.70
CA ASN A 121 -16.93 -16.20 -9.82
C ASN A 121 -16.31 -16.34 -8.43
N LYS A 122 -16.75 -15.52 -7.47
CA LYS A 122 -16.24 -15.51 -6.11
C LYS A 122 -17.32 -15.15 -5.11
N ASN A 123 -17.24 -15.74 -3.92
CA ASN A 123 -18.02 -15.27 -2.78
C ASN A 123 -17.38 -14.01 -2.20
N GLY A 124 -18.02 -12.86 -2.43
CA GLY A 124 -17.60 -11.57 -1.87
C GLY A 124 -17.53 -10.47 -2.93
N ARG A 125 -17.40 -9.24 -2.46
CA ARG A 125 -17.45 -8.04 -3.32
C ARG A 125 -16.08 -7.43 -3.61
N ILE A 126 -14.99 -8.06 -3.17
CA ILE A 126 -13.62 -7.56 -3.35
C ILE A 126 -12.72 -8.71 -3.85
N LEU A 127 -11.94 -8.40 -4.88
CA LEU A 127 -10.83 -9.20 -5.38
C LEU A 127 -9.55 -8.88 -4.63
N SER A 128 -8.74 -9.91 -4.42
CA SER A 128 -7.35 -9.78 -4.02
C SER A 128 -6.52 -9.12 -5.12
N LEU A 129 -5.34 -8.61 -4.76
CA LEU A 129 -4.41 -8.00 -5.70
C LEU A 129 -4.08 -8.95 -6.87
N LYS A 130 -3.85 -10.23 -6.58
CA LYS A 130 -3.53 -11.24 -7.60
C LYS A 130 -4.72 -11.54 -8.51
N GLU A 131 -5.93 -11.64 -7.96
CA GLU A 131 -7.14 -11.88 -8.78
C GLU A 131 -7.40 -10.70 -9.72
N MET A 132 -7.31 -9.46 -9.23
CA MET A 132 -7.48 -8.29 -10.09
C MET A 132 -6.38 -8.19 -11.14
N HIS A 133 -5.13 -8.40 -10.74
CA HIS A 133 -4.00 -8.39 -11.66
C HIS A 133 -4.20 -9.42 -12.79
N GLY A 134 -4.66 -10.63 -12.47
CA GLY A 134 -4.92 -11.68 -13.46
C GLY A 134 -6.04 -11.36 -14.47
N LEU A 135 -6.93 -10.41 -14.17
CA LEU A 135 -7.90 -9.91 -15.14
C LEU A 135 -7.30 -8.89 -16.11
N ILE A 136 -6.28 -8.16 -15.66
CA ILE A 136 -5.70 -7.01 -16.36
C ILE A 136 -4.48 -7.41 -17.18
N CYS A 137 -3.61 -8.23 -16.60
CA CYS A 137 -2.33 -8.62 -17.19
C CYS A 137 -2.31 -10.12 -17.43
N LYS A 138 -1.95 -10.51 -18.66
CA LYS A 138 -1.78 -11.92 -19.06
C LYS A 138 -0.33 -12.39 -19.00
N GLU A 139 0.60 -11.49 -18.70
CA GLU A 139 2.01 -11.83 -18.57
C GLU A 139 2.26 -12.50 -17.21
N GLU A 140 3.09 -13.53 -17.22
CA GLU A 140 3.61 -14.11 -15.97
C GLU A 140 4.71 -13.18 -15.43
N HIS A 141 4.45 -12.57 -14.28
CA HIS A 141 5.51 -11.99 -13.48
C HIS A 141 6.19 -13.09 -12.68
N GLU A 142 7.52 -13.05 -12.58
CA GLU A 142 8.31 -14.03 -11.82
C GLU A 142 8.05 -13.82 -10.32
N ILE A 143 7.03 -14.50 -9.79
CA ILE A 143 6.61 -14.40 -8.39
C ILE A 143 7.38 -15.45 -7.60
N THR A 144 8.40 -15.02 -6.86
CA THR A 144 9.25 -15.94 -6.09
C THR A 144 8.52 -16.52 -4.87
N TYR A 145 7.71 -15.72 -4.17
CA TYR A 145 6.96 -16.16 -2.98
C TYR A 145 5.58 -15.50 -2.85
N CYS A 146 4.57 -16.30 -2.49
CA CYS A 146 3.27 -15.81 -2.05
C CYS A 146 3.46 -15.07 -0.71
N HIS A 147 3.00 -13.82 -0.61
CA HIS A 147 3.18 -12.89 0.54
C HIS A 147 4.51 -12.13 0.62
N ASP A 148 5.21 -11.96 -0.52
CA ASP A 148 6.35 -11.06 -0.61
C ASP A 148 5.89 -9.61 -0.91
N PRO A 149 6.21 -8.61 -0.05
CA PRO A 149 5.94 -7.21 -0.33
C PRO A 149 6.48 -6.71 -1.68
N VAL A 150 7.56 -7.31 -2.19
CA VAL A 150 8.10 -6.96 -3.52
C VAL A 150 7.11 -7.36 -4.62
N THR A 151 6.52 -8.54 -4.50
CA THR A 151 5.47 -8.99 -5.43
C THR A 151 4.27 -8.04 -5.39
N ASP A 152 3.82 -7.67 -4.19
CA ASP A 152 2.68 -6.74 -4.06
C ASP A 152 2.97 -5.39 -4.72
N VAL A 153 4.21 -4.88 -4.62
CA VAL A 153 4.64 -3.66 -5.31
C VAL A 153 4.60 -3.82 -6.83
N ILE A 154 5.08 -4.95 -7.37
CA ILE A 154 5.10 -5.23 -8.81
C ILE A 154 3.67 -5.29 -9.36
N LEU A 155 2.79 -6.07 -8.72
CA LEU A 155 1.40 -6.21 -9.17
C LEU A 155 0.64 -4.88 -9.07
N THR A 156 0.81 -4.14 -7.97
CA THR A 156 0.21 -2.81 -7.80
C THR A 156 0.66 -1.85 -8.90
N LYS A 157 1.97 -1.84 -9.23
CA LYS A 157 2.52 -1.03 -10.32
C LYS A 157 1.94 -1.41 -11.68
N CYS A 158 1.79 -2.70 -11.96
CA CYS A 158 1.20 -3.18 -13.20
C CYS A 158 -0.25 -2.68 -13.37
N ILE A 159 -1.07 -2.82 -12.32
CA ILE A 159 -2.46 -2.32 -12.32
C ILE A 159 -2.49 -0.80 -12.47
N PHE A 160 -1.61 -0.07 -11.77
CA PHE A 160 -1.55 1.38 -11.90
C PHE A 160 -1.20 1.81 -13.34
N ASN A 161 -0.21 1.18 -13.96
CA ASN A 161 0.17 1.46 -15.34
C ASN A 161 -0.99 1.20 -16.31
N TYR A 162 -1.76 0.13 -16.10
CA TYR A 162 -2.97 -0.13 -16.87
C TYR A 162 -3.97 1.04 -16.78
N ILE A 163 -4.27 1.51 -15.56
CA ILE A 163 -5.17 2.65 -15.33
C ILE A 163 -4.66 3.89 -16.06
N ILE A 164 -3.37 4.22 -15.92
CA ILE A 164 -2.79 5.40 -16.56
C ILE A 164 -2.87 5.30 -18.08
N ASN A 165 -2.55 4.15 -18.66
CA ASN A 165 -2.67 3.94 -20.10
C ASN A 165 -4.11 4.15 -20.58
N LYS A 166 -5.10 3.63 -19.86
CA LYS A 166 -6.52 3.82 -20.16
C LYS A 166 -6.96 5.28 -20.12
N ILE A 167 -6.49 6.04 -19.11
CA ILE A 167 -6.77 7.47 -18.99
C ILE A 167 -6.14 8.24 -20.15
N LEU A 168 -4.91 7.91 -20.52
CA LEU A 168 -4.20 8.60 -21.61
C LEU A 168 -4.83 8.32 -22.98
N THR A 169 -5.26 7.08 -23.24
CA THR A 169 -5.94 6.74 -24.50
C THR A 169 -7.30 7.41 -24.63
N SER A 170 -8.10 7.42 -23.54
CA SER A 170 -9.41 8.10 -23.55
C SER A 170 -9.28 9.62 -23.73
N ALA A 171 -8.27 10.25 -23.15
CA ALA A 171 -8.01 11.68 -23.36
C ALA A 171 -7.60 12.03 -24.80
N SER A 172 -6.93 11.11 -25.52
CA SER A 172 -6.58 11.32 -26.93
C SER A 172 -7.77 11.18 -27.89
N GLU A 173 -8.82 10.45 -27.50
CA GLU A 173 -10.04 10.29 -28.32
C GLU A 173 -10.98 11.50 -28.16
N GLU A 174 -11.09 12.08 -26.96
CA GLU A 174 -11.89 13.30 -26.72
C GLU A 174 -11.32 14.57 -27.38
N SER A 175 -10.02 14.58 -27.72
CA SER A 175 -9.37 15.71 -28.40
C SER A 175 -9.46 15.65 -29.93
N LEU A 176 -10.10 14.61 -30.48
CA LEU A 176 -10.33 14.41 -31.91
C LEU A 176 -11.81 14.62 -32.32
N VAL A 177 -12.67 15.06 -31.39
CA VAL A 177 -14.10 15.37 -31.61
C VAL A 177 -14.36 16.86 -31.54
#